data_AF-A0A661V936-F1
#
_entry.id   AF-A0A661V936-F1
#
_cell.length_a   1.000
_cell.length_b   1.000
_cell.length_c   1.000
_cell.angle_alpha   90.00
_cell.angle_beta   90.00
_cell.angle_gamma   90.00
#
_symmetry.space_group_name_H-M   'P 1'
#
loop_
_entity.id
_entity.type
_entity.pdbx_description
1 polymer ?
#
loop_
_entity_poly.entity_id
_entity_poly.type
_entity_poly.pdbx_seq_one_letter_code
_entity_poly.pdbx_strand_id
1 'polypeptide(L)' 'MKRGRPWQNRPWPPIPCWVLMGGVDTATTLFIKDAATVKQVCEESIAEGIQILAPGCAVAPGTPTENLLAMVEVAKAH' A
#
# COMPACT_ATOMS: atom_id res chain seq x y z
N MET A 1 32.45 -10.59 11.10
CA MET A 1 31.94 -10.71 9.72
C MET A 1 30.48 -10.23 9.70
N LYS A 2 30.24 -8.92 9.57
CA LYS A 2 28.88 -8.36 9.47
C LYS A 2 28.46 -8.46 8.01
N ARG A 3 27.42 -9.24 7.68
CA ARG A 3 26.84 -9.29 6.33
C ARG A 3 26.37 -7.88 5.96
N GLY A 4 27.12 -7.20 5.09
CA GLY A 4 26.75 -5.90 4.53
C GLY A 4 25.44 -6.07 3.75
N ARG A 5 24.47 -5.20 4.02
CA ARG A 5 23.18 -5.34 3.35
C ARG A 5 23.33 -4.89 1.89
N PRO A 6 22.81 -5.66 0.92
CA PRO A 6 23.11 -5.50 -0.51
C PRO A 6 22.73 -4.13 -1.12
N TRP A 7 22.00 -3.28 -0.39
CA TRP A 7 21.60 -1.93 -0.79
C TRP A 7 22.67 -0.85 -0.56
N GLN A 8 23.76 -1.14 0.15
CA GLN A 8 24.80 -0.13 0.46
C GLN A 8 25.74 0.22 -0.70
N ASN A 9 25.71 -0.52 -1.82
CA ASN A 9 26.68 -0.39 -2.91
C ASN A 9 26.06 -0.04 -4.29
N ARG A 10 24.89 0.60 -4.37
CA ARG A 10 24.32 1.03 -5.68
C ARG A 10 24.75 2.47 -6.05
N PRO A 11 25.15 2.75 -7.31
CA PRO A 11 25.48 4.09 -7.78
C PRO A 11 24.23 5.00 -7.90
N TRP A 12 24.43 6.30 -7.63
CA TRP A 12 23.43 7.40 -7.57
C TRP A 12 22.76 7.71 -8.93
N PRO A 13 21.50 8.20 -9.02
CA PRO A 13 20.63 8.74 -7.95
C PRO A 13 20.06 7.63 -7.06
N PRO A 14 19.83 7.89 -5.77
CA PRO A 14 19.36 6.85 -4.89
C PRO A 14 17.88 6.69 -5.19
N ILE A 15 17.42 5.46 -5.33
CA ILE A 15 16.05 5.24 -4.87
C ILE A 15 16.12 5.54 -3.37
N PRO A 16 15.26 6.41 -2.82
CA PRO A 16 15.25 6.63 -1.39
C PRO A 16 15.27 5.29 -0.66
N CYS A 17 16.16 5.12 0.31
CA CYS A 17 16.28 3.86 1.08
C CYS A 17 15.06 3.59 1.97
N TRP A 18 14.05 4.45 1.93
CA TRP A 18 12.79 4.32 2.63
C TRP A 18 11.73 3.72 1.70
N VAL A 19 11.08 2.68 2.19
CA VAL A 19 9.93 2.06 1.55
C VAL A 19 8.68 2.73 2.11
N LEU A 20 7.85 3.30 1.25
CA LEU A 20 6.56 3.87 1.65
C LEU A 20 5.50 2.77 1.71
N MET A 21 4.80 2.71 2.85
CA MET A 21 3.69 1.78 3.06
C MET A 21 2.42 2.55 3.40
N GLY A 22 1.27 2.12 2.87
CA GLY A 22 -0.02 2.79 3.09
C GLY A 22 -0.81 2.96 1.80
N GLY A 23 -1.44 4.12 1.64
CA GLY A 23 -2.15 4.53 0.42
C GLY A 23 -3.65 4.63 0.59
N VAL A 24 -4.25 3.76 1.40
CA VAL A 24 -5.73 3.73 1.55
C VAL A 24 -6.16 4.24 2.92
N ASP A 25 -6.97 5.30 2.94
CA ASP A 25 -7.54 5.84 4.17
C ASP A 25 -8.56 4.86 4.80
N THR A 26 -8.37 4.59 6.09
CA THR A 26 -9.15 3.55 6.79
C THR A 26 -10.57 3.98 7.12
N ALA A 27 -10.76 5.22 7.55
CA ALA A 27 -12.04 5.69 8.08
C ALA A 27 -13.02 6.13 7.00
N THR A 28 -12.52 6.80 5.96
CA THR A 28 -13.33 7.43 4.92
C THR A 28 -13.40 6.63 3.63
N THR A 29 -12.45 5.71 3.39
CA THR A 29 -12.43 4.87 2.18
C THR A 29 -12.75 3.43 2.52
N LEU A 30 -11.91 2.77 3.33
CA LEU A 30 -12.10 1.35 3.66
C LEU A 30 -13.38 1.04 4.45
N PHE A 31 -13.76 1.90 5.39
CA PHE A 31 -14.91 1.67 6.27
C PHE A 31 -16.25 2.13 5.66
N ILE A 32 -16.25 3.24 4.91
CA ILE A 32 -17.49 3.90 4.46
C ILE A 32 -17.84 3.55 3.01
N LYS A 33 -16.85 3.38 2.12
CA LYS A 33 -17.10 3.24 0.68
C LYS A 33 -17.25 1.78 0.25
N ASP A 34 -17.68 1.60 -0.99
CA ASP A 34 -17.81 0.31 -1.64
C ASP A 34 -16.47 -0.22 -2.19
N ALA A 35 -16.45 -1.52 -2.49
CA ALA A 35 -15.27 -2.22 -2.98
C ALA A 35 -14.74 -1.67 -4.31
N ALA A 36 -15.58 -1.16 -5.22
CA ALA A 36 -15.11 -0.62 -6.51
C ALA A 36 -14.36 0.69 -6.30
N THR A 37 -14.87 1.57 -5.43
CA THR A 37 -14.15 2.80 -5.06
C THR A 37 -12.84 2.49 -4.34
N VAL A 38 -12.80 1.47 -3.47
CA VAL A 38 -11.55 1.03 -2.82
C VAL A 38 -10.50 0.60 -3.85
N LYS A 39 -10.90 -0.14 -4.90
CA LYS A 39 -9.97 -0.53 -5.97
C LYS A 39 -9.38 0.68 -6.68
N GLN A 40 -10.21 1.65 -7.05
CA GLN A 40 -9.76 2.87 -7.72
C GLN A 40 -8.71 3.63 -6.88
N VAL A 41 -8.96 3.81 -5.59
CA VAL A 41 -8.01 4.47 -4.68
C VAL A 41 -6.71 3.67 -4.53
N CYS A 42 -6.78 2.34 -4.55
CA CYS A 42 -5.58 1.49 -4.53
C CYS A 42 -4.73 1.67 -5.79
N GLU A 43 -5.36 1.69 -6.96
CA GLU A 43 -4.69 1.94 -8.25
C GLU A 43 -4.01 3.32 -8.27
N GLU A 44 -4.71 4.34 -7.79
CA GLU A 44 -4.16 5.70 -7.64
C GLU A 44 -2.93 5.71 -6.71
N SER A 45 -3.03 5.06 -5.54
CA SER A 45 -1.93 4.99 -4.57
C SER A 45 -0.68 4.30 -5.13
N ILE A 46 -0.87 3.25 -5.94
CA ILE A 46 0.22 2.54 -6.64
C ILE A 46 0.82 3.45 -7.70
N ALA A 47 0.00 4.16 -8.48
CA ALA A 47 0.45 5.11 -9.49
C ALA A 47 1.23 6.31 -8.90
N GLU A 48 0.86 6.75 -7.70
CA GLU A 48 1.59 7.78 -6.93
C GLU A 48 2.95 7.30 -6.40
N GLY A 49 3.23 6.00 -6.52
CA GLY A 49 4.54 5.42 -6.24
C GLY A 49 4.69 4.84 -4.85
N ILE A 50 3.62 4.32 -4.23
CA ILE A 50 3.73 3.52 -3.01
C ILE A 50 4.33 2.15 -3.30
N GLN A 51 5.22 1.66 -2.44
CA GLN A 51 5.86 0.35 -2.65
C GLN A 51 5.11 -0.79 -1.97
N ILE A 52 4.40 -0.50 -0.87
CA ILE A 52 3.61 -1.48 -0.14
C ILE A 52 2.22 -0.90 0.06
N LEU A 53 1.25 -1.43 -0.70
CA LEU A 53 -0.15 -1.10 -0.50
C LEU A 53 -0.60 -1.63 0.87
N ALA A 54 -1.05 -0.74 1.73
CA ALA A 54 -1.53 -1.07 3.06
C ALA A 54 -2.62 -0.09 3.51
N PRO A 55 -3.44 -0.46 4.51
CA PRO A 55 -4.25 0.50 5.23
C PRO A 55 -3.37 1.58 5.85
N GLY A 56 -3.74 2.87 5.73
CA GLY A 56 -2.97 3.99 6.26
C GLY A 56 -2.95 4.07 7.79
N CYS A 57 -3.86 3.36 8.46
CA CYS A 57 -3.96 3.25 9.91
C CYS A 57 -4.54 1.86 10.30
N ALA A 58 -5.00 1.71 11.53
CA ALA A 58 -5.70 0.51 11.97
C ALA A 58 -7.03 0.32 11.21
N VAL A 59 -7.30 -0.92 10.80
CA VAL A 59 -8.57 -1.32 10.21
C VAL A 59 -9.63 -1.35 11.31
N ALA A 60 -10.78 -0.71 11.06
CA ALA A 60 -11.89 -0.72 12.01
C ALA A 60 -12.52 -2.13 12.06
N PRO A 61 -12.97 -2.63 13.24
CA PRO A 61 -13.55 -3.97 13.34
C PRO A 61 -14.77 -4.22 12.45
N GLY A 62 -15.51 -3.15 12.12
CA GLY A 62 -16.69 -3.22 11.24
C GLY A 62 -16.39 -3.02 9.75
N THR A 63 -15.11 -2.92 9.34
CA THR A 63 -14.77 -2.77 7.92
C THR A 63 -15.23 -4.00 7.14
N PRO A 64 -16.01 -3.82 6.05
CA PRO A 64 -16.47 -4.94 5.23
C PRO A 64 -15.30 -5.76 4.68
N THR A 65 -15.39 -7.08 4.78
CA THR A 65 -14.34 -7.98 4.28
C THR A 65 -14.14 -7.84 2.77
N GLU A 66 -15.21 -7.57 2.02
CA GLU A 66 -15.14 -7.33 0.57
C GLU A 66 -14.22 -6.16 0.20
N ASN A 67 -14.18 -5.10 1.01
CA ASN A 67 -13.30 -3.95 0.79
C ASN A 67 -11.83 -4.31 1.02
N LEU A 68 -11.54 -5.17 2.02
CA LEU A 68 -10.19 -5.67 2.26
C LEU A 68 -9.74 -6.60 1.13
N LEU A 69 -10.62 -7.47 0.64
CA LEU A 69 -10.34 -8.35 -0.48
C LEU A 69 -10.11 -7.57 -1.77
N ALA A 70 -10.85 -6.48 -1.99
CA ALA A 70 -10.64 -5.59 -3.12
C ALA A 70 -9.22 -4.99 -3.15
N MET A 71 -8.66 -4.60 -2.00
CA MET A 71 -7.25 -4.18 -1.92
C MET A 71 -6.28 -5.30 -2.31
N VAL A 72 -6.53 -6.52 -1.82
CA VAL A 72 -5.70 -7.69 -2.12
C VAL A 72 -5.75 -8.05 -3.60
N GLU A 73 -6.91 -7.91 -4.24
CA GLU A 73 -7.06 -8.14 -5.69
C GLU A 73 -6.21 -7.17 -6.49
N VAL A 74 -6.24 -5.88 -6.16
CA VAL A 74 -5.40 -4.87 -6.81
C VAL A 74 -3.92 -5.16 -6.56
N ALA A 75 -3.53 -5.43 -5.31
CA ALA A 75 -2.14 -5.74 -4.97
C ALA A 75 -1.58 -7.00 -5.68
N LYS A 76 -2.43 -7.95 -6.07
CA LYS A 76 -2.01 -9.14 -6.83
C LYS A 76 -1.86 -8.90 -8.33
N ALA A 77 -2.44 -7.82 -8.84
CA ALA A 77 -2.40 -7.49 -10.27
C ALA A 77 -1.14 -6.70 -10.66
N HIS A 78 -0.41 -6.14 -9.69
CA HIS A 78 0.83 -5.38 -9.85
C HIS A 78 2.05 -6.13 -9.31
#